data_AF-A0A255R767-F1
#
_entry.id   AF-A0A255R767-F1
#
_cell.length_a   1.000
_cell.length_b   1.000
_cell.length_c   1.000
_cell.angle_alpha   90.00
_cell.angle_beta   90.00
_cell.angle_gamma   90.00
#
_symmetry.space_group_name_H-M   'P 1'
#
loop_
_entity.id
_entity.type
_entity.pdbx_description
1 polymer ?
#
loop_
_entity_poly.entity_id
_entity_poly.type
_entity_poly.pdbx_seq_one_letter_code
_entity_poly.pdbx_strand_id
1 'polypeptide(L)'
;MMSSDLQVLRFTEATIRQVRLDCNRAMIRARFCPERSEILQLRCVDNRVETETEFGNQLWYFEGVGVDELDRRHAVFGVVEYSTQYGLNELVEDGVFPNENQRDRYRSVYEREAQRPDWGHPAHRLLASGIIAVSALWLGFLMLKSIMA
;
A
#
# COMPACT_ATOMS: atom_id res chain seq x y z
N MET A 1 22.11 7.38 0.21
CA MET A 1 22.18 7.41 1.68
C MET A 1 21.02 8.28 2.14
N MET A 2 19.80 7.70 2.26
CA MET A 2 18.59 8.45 2.63
C MET A 2 18.48 8.43 4.15
N SER A 3 18.64 9.60 4.76
CA SER A 3 18.37 9.83 6.18
C SER A 3 16.88 9.60 6.41
N SER A 4 16.52 8.56 7.14
CA SER A 4 15.17 8.37 7.67
C SER A 4 15.00 9.37 8.82
N ASP A 5 14.72 10.63 8.47
CA ASP A 5 14.34 11.64 9.44
C ASP A 5 13.00 11.20 10.06
N LEU A 6 13.07 10.63 11.26
CA LEU A 6 11.92 10.40 12.12
C LEU A 6 11.37 11.76 12.56
N GLN A 7 10.70 12.47 11.65
CA GLN A 7 9.84 13.56 12.04
C GLN A 7 8.77 12.98 12.94
N VAL A 8 8.74 13.44 14.19
CA VAL A 8 7.66 13.13 15.14
C VAL A 8 6.42 13.87 14.65
N LEU A 9 5.75 13.28 13.65
CA LEU A 9 4.50 13.77 13.12
C LEU A 9 3.46 13.70 14.23
N ARG A 10 2.93 14.87 14.62
CA ARG A 10 1.84 14.97 15.59
C ARG A 10 0.52 14.80 14.87
N PHE A 11 -0.03 13.60 14.92
CA PHE A 11 -1.38 13.32 14.42
C PHE A 11 -2.42 13.78 15.42
N THR A 12 -3.61 14.11 14.93
CA THR A 12 -4.74 14.44 15.81
C THR A 12 -5.17 13.23 16.63
N GLU A 13 -5.76 13.46 17.80
CA GLU A 13 -6.30 12.36 18.61
C GLU A 13 -7.38 11.57 17.86
N ALA A 14 -8.19 12.24 17.04
CA ALA A 14 -9.19 11.62 16.19
C ALA A 14 -8.55 10.65 15.18
N THR A 15 -7.45 11.05 14.53
CA THR A 15 -6.71 10.19 13.60
C THR A 15 -6.15 8.97 14.32
N ILE A 16 -5.46 9.16 15.46
CA ILE A 16 -4.89 8.04 16.23
C ILE A 16 -5.98 7.07 16.68
N ARG A 17 -7.14 7.59 17.11
CA ARG A 17 -8.29 6.78 17.51
C ARG A 17 -8.86 5.99 16.33
N GLN A 18 -9.00 6.60 15.16
CA GLN A 18 -9.44 5.92 13.94
C GLN A 18 -8.48 4.78 13.59
N VAL A 19 -7.17 5.05 13.55
CA VAL A 19 -6.15 4.04 13.25
C VAL A 19 -6.24 2.88 14.23
N ARG A 20 -6.36 3.14 15.54
CA ARG A 20 -6.54 2.08 16.55
C ARG A 20 -7.80 1.24 16.32
N LEU A 21 -8.92 1.86 15.91
CA LEU A 21 -10.14 1.12 15.58
C LEU A 21 -9.93 0.21 14.37
N ASP A 22 -9.24 0.68 13.34
CA ASP A 22 -8.96 -0.11 12.14
C ASP A 22 -7.94 -1.22 12.43
N CYS A 23 -6.92 -0.99 13.26
CA CYS A 23 -6.04 -2.05 13.76
C CYS A 23 -6.82 -3.15 14.49
N ASN A 24 -7.78 -2.78 15.35
CA ASN A 24 -8.63 -3.76 16.03
C ASN A 24 -9.51 -4.53 15.05
N ARG A 25 -10.03 -3.87 14.01
CA ARG A 25 -10.77 -4.55 12.93
C ARG A 25 -9.90 -5.54 12.18
N ALA A 26 -8.65 -5.18 11.88
CA ALA A 26 -7.68 -6.09 11.25
C ALA A 26 -7.41 -7.32 12.13
N MET A 27 -7.27 -7.13 13.45
CA MET A 27 -7.11 -8.21 14.42
C MET A 27 -8.32 -9.17 14.43
N ILE A 28 -9.54 -8.64 14.37
CA ILE A 28 -10.76 -9.44 14.27
C ILE A 28 -10.78 -10.27 12.98
N ARG A 29 -10.42 -9.67 11.84
CA ARG A 29 -10.33 -10.39 10.55
C ARG A 29 -9.29 -11.50 10.59
N ALA A 30 -8.20 -11.30 11.34
CA ALA A 30 -7.18 -12.30 11.59
C ALA A 30 -7.58 -13.37 12.64
N ARG A 31 -8.84 -13.39 13.08
CA ARG A 31 -9.41 -14.32 14.07
C ARG A 31 -8.81 -14.21 15.48
N PHE A 32 -8.35 -13.03 15.85
CA PHE A 32 -8.01 -12.73 17.23
C PHE A 32 -9.20 -12.11 17.96
N CYS A 33 -9.33 -12.42 19.25
CA CYS A 33 -10.36 -11.87 20.14
C CYS A 33 -9.99 -10.42 20.51
N PRO A 34 -10.74 -9.40 20.05
CA PRO A 34 -10.38 -7.99 20.23
C PRO A 34 -10.45 -7.53 21.69
N GLU A 35 -11.29 -8.14 22.53
CA GLU A 35 -11.43 -7.77 23.94
C GLU A 35 -10.22 -8.18 24.79
N ARG A 36 -9.48 -9.20 24.33
CA ARG A 36 -8.35 -9.80 25.05
C ARG A 36 -7.02 -9.54 24.36
N SER A 37 -7.07 -9.09 23.11
CA SER A 37 -5.92 -8.64 22.35
C SER A 37 -5.61 -7.19 22.66
N GLU A 38 -4.35 -6.81 22.53
CA GLU A 38 -3.89 -5.48 22.87
C GLU A 38 -2.94 -4.94 21.80
N ILE A 39 -3.15 -3.68 21.40
CA ILE A 39 -2.23 -2.94 20.55
C ILE A 39 -1.28 -2.15 21.44
N LEU A 40 -0.04 -2.61 21.54
CA LEU A 40 1.00 -2.06 22.40
C LEU A 40 1.69 -0.86 21.75
N GLN A 41 1.97 -0.95 20.46
CA GLN A 41 2.67 0.08 19.72
C GLN A 41 1.95 0.42 18.43
N LEU A 42 1.94 1.70 18.10
CA LEU A 42 1.43 2.24 16.85
C LEU A 42 2.41 3.28 16.33
N ARG A 43 2.82 3.17 15.06
CA ARG A 43 3.80 4.04 14.43
C ARG A 43 3.39 4.34 13.00
N CYS A 44 3.30 5.62 12.65
CA CYS A 44 3.25 6.04 11.25
C CYS A 44 4.65 5.91 10.65
N VAL A 45 4.77 5.18 9.54
CA VAL A 45 6.05 4.82 8.91
C VAL A 45 6.22 5.44 7.54
N ASP A 46 5.13 5.81 6.88
CA ASP A 46 5.12 6.64 5.68
C ASP A 46 3.94 7.62 5.80
N ASN A 47 4.15 8.88 5.45
CA ASN A 47 3.12 9.92 5.45
C ASN A 47 3.41 10.89 4.30
N ARG A 48 2.75 10.64 3.17
CA ARG A 48 2.81 11.48 1.97
C ARG A 48 1.59 12.37 1.97
N VAL A 49 1.84 13.68 1.99
CA VAL A 49 0.78 14.67 1.90
C VAL A 49 0.20 14.65 0.49
N GLU A 50 -1.11 14.79 0.39
CA GLU A 50 -1.77 14.96 -0.89
C GLU A 50 -1.34 16.26 -1.58
N THR A 51 -1.46 16.28 -2.91
CA THR A 51 -1.20 17.45 -3.74
C THR A 51 -2.41 17.71 -4.64
N GLU A 52 -2.41 18.83 -5.36
CA GLU A 52 -3.49 19.14 -6.31
C GLU A 52 -3.71 18.06 -7.38
N THR A 53 -2.66 17.29 -7.68
CA THR A 53 -2.67 16.28 -8.75
C THR A 53 -2.58 14.85 -8.22
N GLU A 54 -2.36 14.63 -6.93
CA GLU A 54 -2.07 13.30 -6.37
C GLU A 54 -2.66 13.09 -4.98
N PHE A 55 -3.19 11.89 -4.74
CA PHE A 55 -3.58 11.46 -3.41
C PHE A 55 -2.38 11.35 -2.48
N GLY A 56 -2.60 11.69 -1.21
CA GLY A 56 -1.69 11.36 -0.14
C GLY A 56 -1.76 9.88 0.20
N ASN A 57 -0.78 9.39 0.93
CA ASN A 57 -0.77 8.02 1.42
C ASN A 57 -0.18 7.99 2.84
N GLN A 58 -0.77 7.20 3.72
CA GLN A 58 -0.25 6.95 5.05
C GLN A 58 -0.14 5.46 5.32
N LEU A 59 1.05 5.03 5.72
CA LEU A 59 1.30 3.65 6.15
C LEU A 59 1.59 3.62 7.65
N TRP A 60 0.78 2.85 8.37
CA TRP A 60 0.88 2.68 9.81
C TRP A 60 1.25 1.25 10.14
N TYR A 61 2.24 1.09 11.03
CA TYR A 61 2.56 -0.20 11.65
C TYR A 61 1.99 -0.23 13.05
N PHE A 62 1.46 -1.38 13.43
CA PHE A 62 1.10 -1.66 14.80
C PHE A 62 1.70 -2.99 15.26
N GLU A 63 1.99 -3.05 16.55
CA GLU A 63 2.51 -4.24 17.20
C GLU A 63 1.72 -4.49 18.47
N GLY A 64 1.53 -5.75 18.80
CA GLY A 64 0.67 -6.11 19.91
C GLY A 64 0.67 -7.59 20.26
N VAL A 65 -0.30 -7.96 21.06
CA VAL A 65 -0.58 -9.35 21.44
C VAL A 65 -1.97 -9.71 20.97
N GLY A 66 -2.07 -10.71 20.10
CA GLY A 66 -3.32 -11.32 19.66
C GLY A 66 -3.64 -12.56 20.49
N VAL A 67 -4.89 -12.68 20.94
CA VAL A 67 -5.38 -13.90 21.61
C VAL A 67 -6.27 -14.67 20.66
N ASP A 68 -5.90 -15.91 20.34
CA ASP A 68 -6.69 -16.78 19.46
C ASP A 68 -7.88 -17.44 20.18
N GLU A 69 -8.72 -18.15 19.43
CA GLU A 69 -9.89 -18.88 19.96
C GLU A 69 -9.52 -19.98 20.98
N LEU A 70 -8.27 -20.45 20.97
CA LEU A 70 -7.75 -21.47 21.90
C LEU A 70 -7.09 -20.84 23.14
N ASP A 71 -7.28 -19.55 23.34
CA ASP A 71 -6.68 -18.79 24.43
C ASP A 71 -5.14 -18.73 24.40
N ARG A 72 -4.56 -18.80 23.22
CA ARG A 72 -3.10 -18.66 23.05
C ARG A 72 -2.77 -17.23 22.65
N ARG A 73 -1.74 -16.70 23.32
CA ARG A 73 -1.18 -15.38 23.04
C ARG A 73 -0.13 -15.48 21.95
N HIS A 74 -0.28 -14.66 20.93
CA HIS A 74 0.65 -14.55 19.81
C HIS A 74 1.13 -13.11 19.70
N ALA A 75 2.42 -12.93 19.44
CA ALA A 75 2.91 -11.63 19.00
C ALA A 75 2.33 -11.34 17.61
N VAL A 76 1.81 -10.13 17.42
CA VAL A 76 1.21 -9.70 16.16
C VAL A 76 1.91 -8.46 15.64
N PHE A 77 2.11 -8.44 14.33
CA PHE A 77 2.71 -7.34 13.61
C PHE A 77 1.77 -6.97 12.48
N GLY A 78 1.19 -5.78 12.51
CA GLY A 78 0.19 -5.40 11.53
C GLY A 78 0.52 -4.12 10.78
N VAL A 79 -0.18 -3.95 9.67
CA VAL A 79 -0.13 -2.77 8.81
C VAL A 79 -1.54 -2.24 8.58
N VAL A 80 -1.65 -0.93 8.46
CA VAL A 80 -2.86 -0.23 8.03
C VAL A 80 -2.44 0.85 7.04
N GLU A 81 -2.98 0.80 5.84
CA GLU A 81 -2.72 1.73 4.75
C GLU A 81 -3.93 2.61 4.49
N TYR A 82 -3.69 3.91 4.35
CA TYR A 82 -4.71 4.89 4.00
C TYR A 82 -4.34 5.66 2.74
N SER A 83 -5.33 5.87 1.88
CA SER A 83 -5.29 6.89 0.85
C SER A 83 -5.86 8.18 1.44
N THR A 84 -5.18 9.31 1.26
CA THR A 84 -5.65 10.61 1.73
C THR A 84 -6.11 11.46 0.53
N GLN A 85 -7.36 11.89 0.56
CA GLN A 85 -7.93 12.83 -0.42
C GLN A 85 -8.81 13.88 0.26
N TYR A 86 -8.62 15.16 -0.05
CA TYR A 86 -9.31 16.30 0.55
C TYR A 86 -9.28 16.29 2.08
N GLY A 87 -8.15 15.87 2.66
CA GLY A 87 -7.95 15.70 4.10
C GLY A 87 -8.69 14.50 4.73
N LEU A 88 -9.36 13.67 3.93
CA LEU A 88 -10.04 12.47 4.39
C LEU A 88 -9.14 11.25 4.20
N ASN A 89 -9.03 10.41 5.23
CA ASN A 89 -8.28 9.16 5.17
C ASN A 89 -9.25 7.99 4.90
N GLU A 90 -9.10 7.38 3.73
CA GLU A 90 -9.82 6.17 3.34
C GLU A 90 -8.93 4.94 3.55
N LEU A 91 -9.44 3.93 4.23
CA LEU A 91 -8.73 2.67 4.47
C LEU A 91 -8.61 1.90 3.15
N VAL A 92 -7.37 1.68 2.70
CA VAL A 92 -7.08 0.94 1.47
C VAL A 92 -6.90 -0.54 1.80
N GLU A 93 -5.97 -0.83 2.72
CA GLU A 93 -5.63 -2.20 3.08
C GLU A 93 -5.22 -2.29 4.56
N ASP A 94 -5.57 -3.42 5.20
CA ASP A 94 -5.17 -3.76 6.55
C ASP A 94 -4.73 -5.22 6.63
N GLY A 95 -3.64 -5.47 7.35
CA GLY A 95 -3.02 -6.79 7.42
C GLY A 95 -2.43 -7.10 8.79
N VAL A 96 -2.47 -8.37 9.18
CA VAL A 96 -1.84 -8.88 10.41
C VAL A 96 -0.93 -10.05 10.04
N PHE A 97 0.30 -9.98 10.53
CA PHE A 97 1.35 -10.94 10.26
C PHE A 97 1.89 -11.55 11.56
N PRO A 98 2.31 -12.82 11.53
CA PRO A 98 2.88 -13.51 12.69
C PRO A 98 4.32 -13.09 13.00
N ASN A 99 5.01 -12.43 12.07
CA ASN A 99 6.38 -11.97 12.27
C ASN A 99 6.65 -10.65 11.55
N GLU A 100 7.65 -9.95 12.05
CA GLU A 100 8.08 -8.65 11.54
C GLU A 100 8.58 -8.73 10.08
N ASN A 101 9.32 -9.79 9.75
CA ASN A 101 9.88 -9.97 8.39
C ASN A 101 8.79 -10.07 7.30
N GLN A 102 7.65 -10.68 7.61
CA GLN A 102 6.51 -10.75 6.68
C GLN A 102 5.84 -9.38 6.51
N ARG A 103 5.72 -8.61 7.60
CA ARG A 103 5.25 -7.22 7.56
C ARG A 103 6.18 -6.35 6.70
N ASP A 104 7.49 -6.51 6.84
CA ASP A 104 8.46 -5.74 6.07
C ASP A 104 8.47 -6.16 4.59
N ARG A 105 8.10 -7.41 4.28
CA ARG A 105 7.87 -7.83 2.89
C ARG A 105 6.66 -7.11 2.27
N TYR A 106 5.59 -6.86 3.04
CA TYR A 106 4.48 -6.02 2.58
C TYR A 106 4.98 -4.63 2.19
N ARG A 107 5.90 -4.05 2.97
CA ARG A 107 6.54 -2.77 2.65
C ARG A 107 7.20 -2.76 1.27
N SER A 108 7.92 -3.83 0.93
CA SER A 108 8.61 -3.91 -0.36
C SER A 108 7.66 -3.96 -1.55
N VAL A 109 6.46 -4.49 -1.36
CA VAL A 109 5.39 -4.50 -2.38
C VAL A 109 4.75 -3.11 -2.46
N TYR A 110 4.38 -2.54 -1.32
CA TYR A 110 3.86 -1.17 -1.20
C TYR A 110 4.79 -0.13 -1.87
N GLU A 111 6.09 -0.20 -1.59
CA GLU A 111 7.07 0.71 -2.20
C GLU A 111 7.19 0.54 -3.72
N ARG A 112 6.99 -0.68 -4.22
CA ARG A 112 7.03 -0.98 -5.66
C ARG A 112 5.75 -0.51 -6.37
N GLU A 113 4.58 -0.64 -5.76
CA GLU A 113 3.33 -0.13 -6.32
C GLU A 113 3.25 1.40 -6.27
N ALA A 114 3.83 2.00 -5.23
CA ALA A 114 3.98 3.44 -5.13
C ALA A 114 4.99 4.02 -6.15
N GLN A 115 5.87 3.20 -6.71
CA GLN A 115 6.69 3.57 -7.89
C GLN A 115 5.81 3.49 -9.13
N ARG A 116 5.22 4.64 -9.49
CA ARG A 116 4.46 4.78 -10.73
C ARG A 116 5.31 4.34 -11.94
N PRO A 117 4.67 3.80 -13.00
CA PRO A 117 5.34 3.57 -14.27
C PRO A 117 5.82 4.92 -14.82
N ASP A 118 7.10 5.19 -14.59
CA ASP A 118 7.77 6.35 -15.15
C ASP A 118 7.94 6.12 -16.65
N TRP A 119 7.39 7.02 -17.47
CA TRP A 119 7.59 7.00 -18.92
C TRP A 119 9.08 7.14 -19.31
N GLY A 120 9.93 7.54 -18.36
CA GLY A 120 11.38 7.52 -18.46
C GLY A 120 12.02 6.12 -18.47
N HIS A 121 11.32 5.07 -18.04
CA HIS A 121 11.92 3.73 -17.97
C HIS A 121 12.13 3.15 -19.39
N PRO A 122 13.37 2.74 -19.76
CA PRO A 122 13.69 2.29 -21.12
C PRO A 122 12.85 1.09 -21.59
N ALA A 123 12.39 0.25 -20.66
CA ALA A 123 11.49 -0.87 -20.95
C ALA A 123 10.14 -0.41 -21.51
N HIS A 124 9.54 0.65 -20.98
CA HIS A 124 8.28 1.18 -21.50
C HIS A 124 8.45 1.78 -22.90
N ARG A 125 9.61 2.40 -23.18
CA ARG A 125 9.94 2.94 -24.51
C ARG A 125 10.11 1.84 -25.55
N LEU A 126 10.73 0.71 -25.18
CA LEU A 126 10.87 -0.47 -26.06
C LEU A 126 9.52 -1.16 -26.31
N LEU A 127 8.66 -1.23 -25.30
CA LEU A 127 7.30 -1.76 -25.48
C LEU A 127 6.47 -0.87 -26.41
N ALA A 128 6.52 0.45 -26.22
CA ALA A 128 5.83 1.40 -27.08
C ALA A 128 6.30 1.31 -28.53
N SER A 129 7.62 1.22 -28.77
CA SER A 129 8.16 1.08 -30.13
C SER A 129 7.73 -0.25 -30.78
N GLY A 130 7.69 -1.34 -30.03
CA GLY A 130 7.18 -2.63 -30.50
C GLY A 130 5.72 -2.56 -30.92
N ILE A 131 4.86 -1.95 -30.09
CA ILE A 131 3.43 -1.78 -30.39
C ILE A 131 3.24 -0.93 -31.65
N ILE A 132 3.99 0.17 -31.80
CA ILE A 132 3.93 1.03 -32.99
C ILE A 132 4.34 0.26 -34.25
N ALA A 133 5.44 -0.50 -34.19
CA ALA A 133 5.93 -1.26 -35.33
C ALA A 133 4.93 -2.32 -35.81
N VAL A 134 4.35 -3.09 -34.88
CA VAL A 134 3.33 -4.10 -35.20
C VAL A 134 2.07 -3.46 -35.77
N SER A 135 1.63 -2.35 -35.17
CA SER A 135 0.46 -1.60 -35.65
C SER A 135 0.66 -1.06 -37.06
N ALA A 136 1.85 -0.51 -37.36
CA ALA A 136 2.19 -0.01 -38.69
C ALA A 136 2.26 -1.12 -39.74
N LEU A 137 2.86 -2.27 -39.41
CA LEU A 137 2.90 -3.43 -40.30
C LEU A 137 1.49 -3.96 -40.58
N TRP A 138 0.63 -4.02 -39.55
CA TRP A 138 -0.73 -4.49 -39.70
C TRP A 138 -1.59 -3.55 -40.55
N LEU A 139 -1.51 -2.24 -40.30
CA LEU A 139 -2.20 -1.23 -41.10
C LEU A 139 -1.70 -1.22 -42.55
N GLY A 140 -0.39 -1.35 -42.76
CA GLY A 140 0.20 -1.47 -44.09
C GLY A 140 -0.30 -2.70 -44.84
N PHE A 141 -0.37 -3.85 -44.16
CA PHE A 141 -0.93 -5.08 -44.73
C PHE A 141 -2.41 -4.92 -45.10
N LEU A 142 -3.22 -4.31 -44.23
CA LEU A 142 -4.64 -4.06 -44.51
C LEU A 142 -4.85 -3.11 -45.68
N MET A 143 -4.04 -2.05 -45.78
CA MET A 143 -4.08 -1.10 -46.91
C MET A 143 -3.73 -1.78 -48.25
N LEU A 144 -2.66 -2.58 -48.27
CA LEU A 144 -2.30 -3.36 -49.46
C LEU A 144 -3.42 -4.31 -49.88
N LYS A 145 -4.02 -5.00 -48.90
CA LYS A 145 -5.15 -5.88 -49.15
C LYS A 145 -6.38 -5.13 -49.67
N SER A 146 -6.67 -3.92 -49.17
CA SER A 146 -7.80 -3.12 -49.64
C SER A 146 -7.61 -2.52 -51.03
N ILE A 147 -6.37 -2.34 -51.48
CA ILE A 147 -6.06 -1.81 -52.81
C ILE A 147 -6.01 -2.94 -53.85
N MET A 148 -5.66 -4.17 -53.46
CA MET A 148 -5.65 -5.35 -54.33
C MET A 148 -7.01 -6.08 -54.41
N ALA A 149 -7.98 -5.70 -53.58
CA ALA A 149 -9.37 -6.18 -53.64
C ALA A 149 -10.22 -5.26 -54.54
#